data_AF-A0A538HN67-F1
#
_entry.id   AF-A0A538HN67-F1
#
_cell.length_a   1.000
_cell.length_b   1.000
_cell.length_c   1.000
_cell.angle_alpha   90.00
_cell.angle_beta   90.00
_cell.angle_gamma   90.00
#
_symmetry.space_group_name_H-M   'P 1'
#
loop_
_entity.id
_entity.type
_entity.pdbx_description
1 polymer ?
#
loop_
_entity_poly.entity_id
_entity_poly.type
_entity_poly.pdbx_seq_one_letter_code
_entity_poly.pdbx_strand_id
1 'polypeptide(L)'
;MTELTQPLAATGARAPSTTPESPTAAAHTVSFSELVYAHLDWWRQRQDHGLVAPTSTGYDEALRAFQQRHGQIIGCYWCTQIESGVALTERRRLGGWLQPVYSFHRESDWATHNAPDVAAELHRCDELAVRAKTVLTGVRQRICMQLVMSSAAHLLSLVDTRARHANDGDTDIALERERAAITKTENYYHEAANGQAQMVYFGGMASVTVALAIIAAVWLTYDWASPLAALIAGAVGAVVSVIQRINSGKFSLEYDVGSPYAFFLGGLRPLIGGAFAMAISFAFSGGLLHLPVAAEESTGHRHLVLLVLGFIAGFSERWAQDTLTSILPAAHGGTQKTSPEASPPPAHAGQQ
;
A
#
# COMPACT_ATOMS: atom_id res chain seq x y z
N MET A 1 -66.16 7.15 -2.63
CA MET A 1 -67.31 7.85 -3.24
C MET A 1 -67.26 9.31 -2.82
N THR A 2 -67.68 10.24 -3.68
CA THR A 2 -67.43 11.72 -3.69
C THR A 2 -66.19 12.05 -4.53
N GLU A 3 -66.20 12.03 -5.87
CA GLU A 3 -66.95 12.86 -6.84
C GLU A 3 -66.76 14.37 -6.57
N LEU A 4 -65.80 14.98 -7.29
CA LEU A 4 -65.77 16.41 -7.57
C LEU A 4 -65.54 16.60 -9.06
N THR A 5 -66.52 17.29 -9.63
CA THR A 5 -66.85 17.44 -11.04
C THR A 5 -65.89 18.38 -11.76
N GLN A 6 -65.62 18.01 -13.02
CA GLN A 6 -64.96 18.82 -14.05
C GLN A 6 -65.74 20.12 -14.34
N PRO A 7 -65.12 21.11 -15.01
CA PRO A 7 -65.58 21.33 -16.38
C PRO A 7 -64.46 21.52 -17.39
N LEU A 8 -64.72 20.90 -18.54
CA LEU A 8 -64.01 21.04 -19.81
C LEU A 8 -64.46 22.35 -20.46
N ALA A 9 -63.52 23.22 -20.84
CA ALA A 9 -63.77 24.29 -21.79
C ALA A 9 -62.63 24.34 -22.80
N ALA A 10 -63.03 24.49 -24.06
CA ALA A 10 -62.31 24.08 -25.25
C ALA A 10 -61.54 25.23 -25.90
N THR A 11 -60.44 24.85 -26.54
CA THR A 11 -59.94 25.35 -27.85
C THR A 11 -59.54 26.83 -27.99
N GLY A 12 -58.25 27.04 -28.26
CA GLY A 12 -57.83 28.00 -29.30
C GLY A 12 -56.72 28.97 -28.92
N ALA A 13 -55.46 28.53 -28.96
CA ALA A 13 -54.34 29.38 -29.39
C ALA A 13 -53.10 28.50 -29.64
N ARG A 14 -52.77 28.31 -30.92
CA ARG A 14 -51.53 27.67 -31.38
C ARG A 14 -50.38 28.64 -31.14
N ALA A 15 -49.75 28.57 -29.97
CA ALA A 15 -48.47 29.21 -29.72
C ALA A 15 -47.35 28.36 -30.37
N PRO A 16 -46.35 28.97 -31.02
CA PRO A 16 -45.25 28.23 -31.61
C PRO A 16 -44.54 27.46 -30.49
N SER A 17 -44.37 26.16 -30.71
CA SER A 17 -43.50 25.31 -29.93
C SER A 17 -42.11 25.93 -29.92
N THR A 18 -41.79 26.64 -28.84
CA THR A 18 -40.41 26.89 -28.44
C THR A 18 -39.83 25.53 -28.12
N THR A 19 -39.24 24.92 -29.14
CA THR A 19 -38.18 23.92 -28.97
C THR A 19 -37.27 24.45 -27.87
N PRO A 20 -37.08 23.74 -26.75
CA PRO A 20 -36.01 24.09 -25.84
C PRO A 20 -34.74 24.00 -26.67
N GLU A 21 -34.15 25.14 -27.00
CA GLU A 21 -32.78 25.23 -27.50
C GLU A 21 -31.95 24.32 -26.60
N SER A 22 -31.31 23.33 -27.25
CA SER A 22 -30.35 22.44 -26.64
C SER A 22 -29.46 23.26 -25.71
N PRO A 23 -29.34 22.87 -24.43
CA PRO A 23 -28.41 23.52 -23.54
C PRO A 23 -27.04 23.46 -24.21
N THR A 24 -26.52 24.65 -24.44
CA THR A 24 -25.16 24.98 -24.85
C THR A 24 -24.21 23.90 -24.40
N ALA A 25 -23.42 23.36 -25.34
CA ALA A 25 -22.37 22.36 -25.15
C ALA A 25 -21.59 22.56 -23.84
N ALA A 26 -22.13 22.03 -22.75
CA ALA A 26 -21.41 21.80 -21.52
C ALA A 26 -20.35 20.78 -21.91
N ALA A 27 -19.07 21.14 -21.74
CA ALA A 27 -17.93 20.28 -22.07
C ALA A 27 -18.19 18.86 -21.57
N HIS A 28 -18.62 17.98 -22.46
CA HIS A 28 -19.01 16.63 -22.14
C HIS A 28 -17.74 15.92 -21.65
N THR A 29 -17.71 15.58 -20.36
CA THR A 29 -16.54 14.97 -19.77
C THR A 29 -16.51 13.51 -20.17
N VAL A 30 -15.58 13.15 -21.05
CA VAL A 30 -15.50 11.80 -21.59
C VAL A 30 -15.21 10.79 -20.49
N SER A 31 -16.15 9.87 -20.27
CA SER A 31 -16.00 8.75 -19.32
C SER A 31 -15.16 7.62 -19.92
N PHE A 32 -14.66 6.70 -19.09
CA PHE A 32 -13.94 5.54 -19.60
C PHE A 32 -14.84 4.63 -20.44
N SER A 33 -16.11 4.47 -20.03
CA SER A 33 -17.12 3.71 -20.77
C SER A 33 -17.35 4.30 -22.18
N GLU A 34 -17.46 5.63 -22.29
CA GLU A 34 -17.56 6.32 -23.59
C GLU A 34 -16.32 6.08 -24.49
N LEU A 35 -15.12 6.04 -23.90
CA LEU A 35 -13.90 5.71 -24.64
C LEU A 35 -13.92 4.26 -25.15
N VAL A 36 -14.41 3.32 -24.34
CA VAL A 36 -14.58 1.91 -24.74
C VAL A 36 -15.57 1.76 -25.89
N TYR A 37 -16.72 2.44 -25.82
CA TYR A 37 -17.72 2.43 -26.90
C TYR A 37 -17.15 3.03 -28.19
N ALA A 38 -16.49 4.20 -28.10
CA ALA A 38 -15.85 4.84 -29.24
C ALA A 38 -14.78 3.95 -29.88
N HIS A 39 -14.02 3.19 -29.07
CA HIS A 39 -13.05 2.21 -29.58
C HIS A 39 -13.72 1.05 -30.32
N LEU A 40 -14.78 0.47 -29.76
CA LEU A 40 -15.47 -0.66 -30.38
C LEU A 40 -16.13 -0.26 -31.71
N ASP A 41 -16.76 0.91 -31.77
CA ASP A 41 -17.36 1.44 -33.00
C ASP A 41 -16.30 1.67 -34.08
N TRP A 42 -15.15 2.27 -33.70
CA TRP A 42 -14.00 2.42 -34.60
C TRP A 42 -13.48 1.06 -35.09
N TRP A 43 -13.40 0.06 -34.21
CA TRP A 43 -12.95 -1.28 -34.54
C TRP A 43 -13.91 -1.99 -35.51
N ARG A 44 -15.22 -1.91 -35.29
CA ARG A 44 -16.26 -2.47 -36.16
C ARG A 44 -16.22 -1.83 -37.55
N GLN A 45 -16.17 -0.51 -37.63
CA GLN A 45 -16.04 0.21 -38.91
C GLN A 45 -14.80 -0.22 -39.69
N ARG A 46 -13.68 -0.46 -38.99
CA ARG A 46 -12.45 -0.94 -39.62
C ARG A 46 -12.58 -2.36 -40.19
N GLN A 47 -13.37 -3.23 -39.55
CA GLN A 47 -13.64 -4.58 -40.06
C GLN A 47 -14.57 -4.55 -41.28
N ASP A 48 -15.61 -3.72 -41.26
CA ASP A 48 -16.61 -3.65 -42.33
C ASP A 48 -16.09 -2.97 -43.60
N HIS A 49 -15.24 -1.94 -43.46
CA HIS A 49 -14.84 -1.08 -44.58
C HIS A 49 -13.56 -1.46 -45.31
N GLY A 50 -12.87 -2.54 -44.94
CA GLY A 50 -11.69 -3.10 -45.65
C GLY A 50 -10.75 -2.11 -46.35
N LEU A 51 -9.53 -1.89 -45.83
CA LEU A 51 -8.47 -1.03 -46.40
C LEU A 51 -8.78 0.46 -46.63
N VAL A 52 -10.05 0.90 -46.68
CA VAL A 52 -10.40 2.33 -46.68
C VAL A 52 -10.40 2.81 -45.23
N ALA A 53 -9.44 3.67 -44.88
CA ALA A 53 -9.27 4.14 -43.50
C ALA A 53 -10.56 4.85 -43.02
N PRO A 54 -11.28 4.31 -42.01
CA PRO A 54 -12.39 5.02 -41.41
C PRO A 54 -11.85 6.32 -40.81
N THR A 55 -12.64 7.40 -40.92
CA THR A 55 -12.31 8.69 -40.34
C THR A 55 -12.38 8.53 -38.81
N SER A 56 -11.24 8.26 -38.15
CA SER A 56 -11.12 7.94 -36.72
C SER A 56 -11.41 9.11 -35.77
N THR A 57 -12.08 10.15 -36.25
CA THR A 57 -12.25 11.43 -35.55
C THR A 57 -12.94 11.26 -34.19
N GLY A 58 -13.96 10.42 -34.09
CA GLY A 58 -14.69 10.18 -32.83
C GLY A 58 -13.83 9.51 -31.75
N TYR A 59 -13.14 8.42 -32.09
CA TYR A 59 -12.24 7.73 -31.15
C TYR A 59 -11.04 8.61 -30.76
N ASP A 60 -10.42 9.28 -31.73
CA ASP A 60 -9.26 10.14 -31.47
C ASP A 60 -9.63 11.36 -30.61
N GLU A 61 -10.84 11.88 -30.75
CA GLU A 61 -11.38 12.96 -29.90
C GLU A 61 -11.67 12.46 -28.49
N ALA A 62 -12.36 11.33 -28.35
CA ALA A 62 -12.62 10.70 -27.06
C ALA A 62 -11.31 10.36 -26.31
N LEU A 63 -10.33 9.80 -27.02
CA LEU A 63 -9.01 9.46 -26.48
C LEU A 63 -8.27 10.71 -26.00
N ARG A 64 -8.26 11.79 -26.79
CA ARG A 64 -7.64 13.07 -26.40
C ARG A 64 -8.34 13.67 -25.18
N ALA A 65 -9.66 13.73 -25.17
CA ALA A 65 -10.42 14.26 -24.03
C ALA A 65 -10.17 13.45 -22.74
N PHE A 66 -10.15 12.12 -22.85
CA PHE A 66 -9.84 11.23 -21.73
C PHE A 66 -8.42 11.43 -21.21
N GLN A 67 -7.42 11.48 -22.11
CA GLN A 67 -6.01 11.66 -21.73
C GLN A 67 -5.72 13.03 -21.12
N GLN A 68 -6.40 14.09 -21.59
CA GLN A 68 -6.29 15.42 -20.99
C GLN A 68 -6.74 15.44 -19.53
N ARG A 69 -7.77 14.67 -19.19
CA ARG A 69 -8.34 14.61 -17.83
C ARG A 69 -7.56 13.66 -16.92
N HIS A 70 -7.31 12.45 -17.39
CA HIS A 70 -6.80 11.34 -16.57
C HIS A 70 -5.29 11.13 -16.68
N GLY A 71 -4.63 11.75 -17.66
CA GLY A 71 -3.22 11.53 -17.97
C GLY A 71 -3.03 10.59 -19.16
N GLN A 72 -1.78 10.39 -19.55
CA GLN A 72 -1.44 9.56 -20.70
C GLN A 72 -1.79 8.10 -20.41
N ILE A 73 -2.42 7.41 -21.37
CA ILE A 73 -2.60 5.96 -21.27
C ILE A 73 -1.23 5.30 -21.49
N ILE A 74 -0.75 4.57 -20.49
CA ILE A 74 0.52 3.85 -20.53
C ILE A 74 0.35 2.35 -20.78
N GLY A 75 -0.88 1.84 -20.60
CA GLY A 75 -1.27 0.49 -20.96
C GLY A 75 -2.77 0.44 -21.15
N CYS A 76 -3.24 -0.30 -22.15
CA CYS A 76 -4.66 -0.54 -22.36
C CYS A 76 -4.87 -1.91 -22.98
N TYR A 77 -6.04 -2.48 -22.72
CA TYR A 77 -6.55 -3.65 -23.39
C TYR A 77 -8.02 -3.41 -23.70
N TRP A 78 -8.40 -3.64 -24.96
CA TRP A 78 -9.76 -3.47 -25.44
C TRP A 78 -10.26 -4.82 -25.95
N CYS A 79 -11.44 -5.23 -25.48
CA CYS A 79 -12.12 -6.37 -26.07
C CYS A 79 -12.55 -6.03 -27.50
N THR A 80 -12.62 -7.05 -28.36
CA THR A 80 -12.94 -6.86 -29.78
C THR A 80 -14.38 -7.21 -30.12
N GLN A 81 -15.02 -8.08 -29.34
CA GLN A 81 -16.40 -8.49 -29.55
C GLN A 81 -17.37 -7.80 -28.60
N ILE A 82 -16.89 -7.47 -27.40
CA ILE A 82 -17.71 -6.96 -26.30
C ILE A 82 -17.25 -5.55 -25.92
N GLU A 83 -18.19 -4.74 -25.45
CA GLU A 83 -18.03 -3.37 -24.98
C GLU A 83 -17.30 -3.37 -23.62
N SER A 84 -16.02 -3.74 -23.62
CA SER A 84 -15.23 -3.85 -22.40
C SER A 84 -13.76 -3.57 -22.65
N GLY A 85 -13.08 -3.09 -21.62
CA GLY A 85 -11.66 -2.77 -21.66
C GLY A 85 -11.12 -2.38 -20.29
N VAL A 86 -9.80 -2.32 -20.22
CA VAL A 86 -9.06 -1.81 -19.06
C VAL A 86 -7.97 -0.87 -19.55
N ALA A 87 -7.68 0.16 -18.77
CA ALA A 87 -6.62 1.10 -19.05
C ALA A 87 -5.90 1.54 -17.79
N LEU A 88 -4.58 1.69 -17.92
CA LEU A 88 -3.72 2.30 -16.94
C LEU A 88 -3.27 3.66 -17.45
N THR A 89 -3.55 4.70 -16.66
CA THR A 89 -3.17 6.09 -16.96
C THR A 89 -2.06 6.56 -16.03
N GLU A 90 -1.14 7.36 -16.57
CA GLU A 90 -0.09 8.08 -15.86
C GLU A 90 -0.30 9.59 -16.02
N ARG A 91 -0.57 10.28 -14.91
CA ARG A 91 -0.60 11.74 -14.87
C ARG A 91 0.68 12.26 -14.24
N ARG A 92 1.53 12.86 -15.07
CA ARG A 92 2.70 13.61 -14.60
C ARG A 92 2.25 14.90 -13.94
N ARG A 93 2.77 15.18 -12.75
CA ARG A 93 2.51 16.45 -12.03
C ARG A 93 3.52 17.51 -12.47
N LEU A 94 3.08 18.78 -12.48
CA LEU A 94 3.87 19.92 -12.93
C LEU A 94 5.21 19.98 -12.19
N GLY A 95 6.29 20.16 -12.96
CA GLY A 95 7.65 20.40 -12.46
C GLY A 95 8.52 19.16 -12.30
N GLY A 96 8.05 17.92 -12.51
CA GLY A 96 8.89 16.71 -12.42
C GLY A 96 9.39 16.34 -11.01
N TRP A 97 9.16 17.20 -10.03
CA TRP A 97 9.53 17.00 -8.62
C TRP A 97 8.51 16.16 -7.84
N LEU A 98 7.26 16.12 -8.31
CA LEU A 98 6.19 15.36 -7.69
C LEU A 98 6.05 13.99 -8.38
N GLN A 99 5.83 12.95 -7.58
CA GLN A 99 5.61 11.60 -8.08
C GLN A 99 4.40 11.55 -9.04
N PRO A 100 4.50 10.79 -10.14
CA PRO A 100 3.39 10.60 -11.07
C PRO A 100 2.23 9.89 -10.38
N VAL A 101 0.99 10.23 -10.79
CA VAL A 101 -0.21 9.58 -10.28
C VAL A 101 -0.67 8.54 -11.28
N TYR A 102 -0.74 7.29 -10.84
CA TYR A 102 -1.31 6.19 -11.61
C TYR A 102 -2.80 6.04 -11.30
N SER A 103 -3.62 5.84 -12.33
CA SER A 103 -5.03 5.48 -12.16
C SER A 103 -5.40 4.33 -13.09
N PHE A 104 -5.96 3.28 -12.49
CA PHE A 104 -6.51 2.13 -13.18
C PHE A 104 -7.99 2.41 -13.49
N HIS A 105 -8.39 2.12 -14.73
CA HIS A 105 -9.74 2.28 -15.24
C HIS A 105 -10.19 0.95 -15.82
N ARG A 106 -11.43 0.57 -15.52
CA ARG A 106 -12.01 -0.70 -15.92
C ARG A 106 -13.45 -0.47 -16.33
N GLU A 107 -13.84 -1.11 -17.42
CA GLU A 107 -15.21 -1.26 -17.89
C GLU A 107 -15.34 -2.69 -18.38
N SER A 108 -16.09 -3.53 -17.67
CA SER A 108 -16.11 -4.97 -17.96
C SER A 108 -17.43 -5.65 -17.67
N ASP A 109 -18.43 -4.89 -17.24
CA ASP A 109 -19.69 -5.45 -16.75
C ASP A 109 -20.41 -6.21 -17.87
N TRP A 110 -20.28 -5.73 -19.11
CA TRP A 110 -20.75 -6.40 -20.31
C TRP A 110 -20.02 -7.71 -20.60
N ALA A 111 -18.69 -7.72 -20.57
CA ALA A 111 -17.89 -8.92 -20.82
C ALA A 111 -18.13 -10.00 -19.75
N THR A 112 -18.25 -9.59 -18.50
CA THR A 112 -18.29 -10.52 -17.37
C THR A 112 -19.71 -10.98 -17.00
N HIS A 113 -20.75 -10.54 -17.71
CA HIS A 113 -22.14 -10.89 -17.44
C HIS A 113 -22.38 -12.41 -17.34
N ASN A 114 -21.74 -13.19 -18.21
CA ASN A 114 -21.85 -14.66 -18.26
C ASN A 114 -20.62 -15.38 -17.66
N ALA A 115 -19.73 -14.65 -16.97
CA ALA A 115 -18.47 -15.16 -16.42
C ALA A 115 -18.23 -14.59 -15.01
N PRO A 116 -19.02 -15.01 -13.99
CA PRO A 116 -18.92 -14.47 -12.63
C PRO A 116 -17.59 -14.79 -11.95
N ASP A 117 -16.95 -15.88 -12.36
CA ASP A 117 -15.61 -16.31 -11.98
C ASP A 117 -14.54 -15.27 -12.37
N VAL A 118 -14.59 -14.78 -13.62
CA VAL A 118 -13.70 -13.72 -14.10
C VAL A 118 -14.07 -12.37 -13.46
N ALA A 119 -15.36 -12.09 -13.27
CA ALA A 119 -15.83 -10.87 -12.63
C ALA A 119 -15.23 -10.69 -11.23
N ALA A 120 -15.20 -11.78 -10.44
CA ALA A 120 -14.65 -11.80 -9.10
C ALA A 120 -13.13 -11.52 -9.08
N GLU A 121 -12.37 -12.14 -9.98
CA GLU A 121 -10.91 -11.92 -10.04
C GLU A 121 -10.57 -10.51 -10.56
N LEU A 122 -11.36 -9.95 -11.48
CA LEU A 122 -11.18 -8.56 -11.89
C LEU A 122 -11.52 -7.59 -10.75
N HIS A 123 -12.51 -7.89 -9.90
CA HIS A 123 -12.80 -7.07 -8.72
C HIS A 123 -11.63 -7.06 -7.73
N ARG A 124 -10.97 -8.22 -7.56
CA ARG A 124 -9.75 -8.36 -6.78
C ARG A 124 -8.60 -7.50 -7.34
N CYS A 125 -8.48 -7.40 -8.67
CA CYS A 125 -7.57 -6.46 -9.32
C CYS A 125 -7.90 -4.99 -9.01
N ASP A 126 -9.18 -4.60 -9.00
CA ASP A 126 -9.59 -3.22 -8.65
C ASP A 126 -9.23 -2.88 -7.20
N GLU A 127 -9.51 -3.79 -6.28
CA GLU A 127 -9.14 -3.64 -4.87
C GLU A 127 -7.63 -3.47 -4.71
N LEU A 128 -6.84 -4.31 -5.40
CA LEU A 128 -5.40 -4.23 -5.37
C LEU A 128 -4.88 -2.91 -5.96
N ALA A 129 -5.48 -2.41 -7.04
CA ALA A 129 -5.15 -1.11 -7.62
C ALA A 129 -5.42 0.05 -6.66
N VAL A 130 -6.57 0.04 -5.97
CA VAL A 130 -6.93 1.08 -4.98
C VAL A 130 -5.96 1.07 -3.80
N ARG A 131 -5.67 -0.12 -3.26
CA ARG A 131 -4.70 -0.31 -2.16
C ARG A 131 -3.29 0.10 -2.58
N ALA A 132 -2.82 -0.32 -3.75
CA ALA A 132 -1.52 0.07 -4.30
C ALA A 132 -1.41 1.58 -4.52
N LYS A 133 -2.48 2.23 -5.01
CA LYS A 133 -2.54 3.68 -5.19
C LYS A 133 -2.43 4.45 -3.87
N THR A 134 -2.96 3.89 -2.80
CA THR A 134 -3.04 4.54 -1.49
C THR A 134 -1.76 4.32 -0.66
N VAL A 135 -1.21 3.11 -0.71
CA VAL A 135 -0.08 2.71 0.14
C VAL A 135 1.26 2.86 -0.56
N LEU A 136 1.37 2.46 -1.84
CA LEU A 136 2.66 2.43 -2.53
C LEU A 136 3.00 3.78 -3.19
N THR A 137 4.29 4.08 -3.30
CA THR A 137 4.79 5.27 -4.00
C THR A 137 5.93 4.92 -4.97
N GLY A 138 6.09 5.77 -6.01
CA GLY A 138 7.22 5.70 -6.94
C GLY A 138 7.28 4.41 -7.77
N VAL A 139 8.47 3.80 -7.85
CA VAL A 139 8.74 2.63 -8.71
C VAL A 139 7.93 1.40 -8.29
N ARG A 140 7.81 1.15 -6.97
CA ARG A 140 7.04 0.01 -6.45
C ARG A 140 5.56 0.11 -6.82
N GLN A 141 5.01 1.31 -6.71
CA GLN A 141 3.65 1.61 -7.16
C GLN A 141 3.50 1.35 -8.66
N ARG A 142 4.42 1.87 -9.48
CA ARG A 142 4.39 1.67 -10.94
C ARG A 142 4.39 0.19 -11.31
N ILE A 143 5.29 -0.61 -10.73
CA ILE A 143 5.38 -2.05 -11.01
C ILE A 143 4.09 -2.76 -10.59
N CYS A 144 3.60 -2.49 -9.38
CA CYS A 144 2.35 -3.10 -8.89
C CYS A 144 1.16 -2.77 -9.80
N MET A 145 0.99 -1.51 -10.19
CA MET A 145 -0.09 -1.09 -11.09
C MET A 145 0.03 -1.70 -12.48
N GLN A 146 1.25 -1.90 -12.99
CA GLN A 146 1.48 -2.59 -14.27
C GLN A 146 1.13 -4.08 -14.20
N LEU A 147 1.47 -4.75 -13.09
CA LEU A 147 1.10 -6.15 -12.86
C LEU A 147 -0.42 -6.30 -12.77
N VAL A 148 -1.11 -5.44 -12.01
CA VAL A 148 -2.58 -5.42 -11.94
C VAL A 148 -3.20 -5.22 -13.32
N MET A 149 -2.70 -4.25 -14.09
CA MET A 149 -3.17 -4.00 -15.45
C MET A 149 -2.97 -5.21 -16.37
N SER A 150 -1.81 -5.88 -16.28
CA SER A 150 -1.53 -7.08 -17.07
C SER A 150 -2.48 -8.22 -16.73
N SER A 151 -2.72 -8.46 -15.44
CA SER A 151 -3.64 -9.51 -14.98
C SER A 151 -5.08 -9.23 -15.42
N ALA A 152 -5.54 -7.99 -15.28
CA ALA A 152 -6.87 -7.60 -15.73
C ALA A 152 -7.04 -7.72 -17.25
N ALA A 153 -6.01 -7.37 -18.03
CA ALA A 153 -6.01 -7.54 -19.48
C ALA A 153 -6.08 -9.01 -19.89
N HIS A 154 -5.33 -9.90 -19.22
CA HIS A 154 -5.40 -11.33 -19.50
C HIS A 154 -6.77 -11.92 -19.16
N LEU A 155 -7.35 -11.57 -18.01
CA LEU A 155 -8.70 -11.99 -17.63
C LEU A 155 -9.74 -11.57 -18.67
N LEU A 156 -9.70 -10.32 -19.14
CA LEU A 156 -10.59 -9.86 -20.21
C LEU A 156 -10.31 -10.56 -21.54
N SER A 157 -9.06 -10.91 -21.84
CA SER A 157 -8.72 -11.69 -23.02
C SER A 157 -9.26 -13.12 -23.00
N LEU A 158 -9.37 -13.74 -21.82
CA LEU A 158 -10.03 -15.04 -21.69
C LEU A 158 -11.51 -14.94 -22.03
N VAL A 159 -12.17 -13.89 -21.54
CA VAL A 159 -13.59 -13.64 -21.85
C VAL A 159 -13.81 -13.31 -23.32
N ASP A 160 -12.97 -12.46 -23.93
CA ASP A 160 -13.06 -12.14 -25.37
C ASP A 160 -12.79 -13.40 -26.23
N THR A 161 -11.94 -14.31 -25.77
CA THR A 161 -11.68 -15.60 -26.46
C THR A 161 -12.84 -16.58 -26.30
N ARG A 162 -13.43 -16.69 -25.09
CA ARG A 162 -14.62 -17.51 -24.83
C ARG A 162 -15.83 -17.02 -25.63
N ALA A 163 -15.97 -15.70 -25.80
CA ALA A 163 -16.98 -15.11 -26.67
C ALA A 163 -16.80 -15.49 -28.15
N ARG A 164 -15.56 -15.78 -28.59
CA ARG A 164 -15.25 -16.24 -29.95
C ARG A 164 -15.35 -17.76 -30.13
N HIS A 165 -15.05 -18.55 -29.09
CA HIS A 165 -14.98 -20.01 -29.16
C HIS A 165 -15.63 -20.65 -27.92
N ALA A 166 -16.65 -21.50 -28.12
CA ALA A 166 -17.42 -22.16 -27.07
C ALA A 166 -16.69 -23.35 -26.40
N ASN A 167 -15.36 -23.34 -26.32
CA ASN A 167 -14.59 -24.48 -25.80
C ASN A 167 -14.20 -24.23 -24.34
N ASP A 168 -14.99 -24.76 -23.41
CA ASP A 168 -14.91 -24.42 -21.98
C ASP A 168 -13.67 -24.99 -21.27
N GLY A 169 -13.19 -26.19 -21.67
CA GLY A 169 -12.15 -26.92 -20.93
C GLY A 169 -10.76 -26.26 -20.87
N ASP A 170 -10.32 -25.59 -21.94
CA ASP A 170 -9.04 -24.86 -21.94
C ASP A 170 -9.11 -23.55 -21.15
N THR A 171 -10.33 -23.02 -20.97
CA THR A 171 -10.53 -21.72 -20.32
C THR A 171 -10.34 -21.81 -18.80
N ASP A 172 -10.74 -22.92 -18.19
CA ASP A 172 -10.59 -23.13 -16.74
C ASP A 172 -9.10 -23.23 -16.33
N ILE A 173 -8.30 -23.96 -17.10
CA ILE A 173 -6.85 -24.05 -16.86
C ILE A 173 -6.18 -22.68 -17.02
N ALA A 174 -6.62 -21.89 -18.01
CA ALA A 174 -6.10 -20.55 -18.22
C ALA A 174 -6.51 -19.60 -17.08
N LEU A 175 -7.73 -19.73 -16.56
CA LEU A 175 -8.20 -18.96 -15.42
C LEU A 175 -7.40 -19.27 -14.14
N GLU A 176 -7.12 -20.54 -13.86
CA GLU A 176 -6.31 -20.93 -12.69
C GLU A 176 -4.88 -20.37 -12.77
N ARG A 177 -4.28 -20.34 -13.96
CA ARG A 177 -2.98 -19.68 -14.16
C ARG A 177 -3.04 -18.19 -13.86
N GLU A 178 -4.14 -17.53 -14.22
CA GLU A 178 -4.32 -16.11 -13.96
C GLU A 178 -4.59 -15.83 -12.47
N ARG A 179 -5.34 -16.68 -11.77
CA ARG A 179 -5.49 -16.61 -10.30
C ARG A 179 -4.14 -16.71 -9.58
N ALA A 180 -3.26 -17.59 -10.06
CA ALA A 180 -1.90 -17.70 -9.54
C ALA A 180 -1.07 -16.44 -9.81
N ALA A 181 -1.24 -15.80 -10.98
CA ALA A 181 -0.58 -14.54 -11.33
C ALA A 181 -1.07 -13.37 -10.46
N ILE A 182 -2.38 -13.28 -10.19
CA ILE A 182 -2.95 -12.28 -9.27
C ILE A 182 -2.40 -12.48 -7.86
N THR A 183 -2.39 -13.72 -7.37
CA THR A 183 -1.83 -14.04 -6.04
C THR A 183 -0.35 -13.64 -5.95
N LYS A 184 0.42 -13.83 -7.03
CA LYS A 184 1.81 -13.35 -7.09
C LYS A 184 1.91 -11.82 -7.03
N THR A 185 0.96 -11.12 -7.66
CA THR A 185 0.87 -9.65 -7.63
C THR A 185 0.51 -9.13 -6.24
N GLU A 186 -0.39 -9.82 -5.53
CA GLU A 186 -0.71 -9.53 -4.12
C GLU A 186 0.49 -9.74 -3.20
N ASN A 187 1.23 -10.84 -3.37
CA ASN A 187 2.45 -11.08 -2.61
C ASN A 187 3.49 -9.98 -2.85
N TYR A 188 3.65 -9.55 -4.11
CA TYR A 188 4.51 -8.41 -4.44
C TYR A 188 4.02 -7.13 -3.75
N TYR A 189 2.71 -6.87 -3.73
CA TYR A 189 2.14 -5.72 -3.03
C TYR A 189 2.45 -5.77 -1.53
N HIS A 190 2.25 -6.91 -0.86
CA HIS A 190 2.54 -7.05 0.57
C HIS A 190 4.03 -6.83 0.88
N GLU A 191 4.92 -7.41 0.08
CA GLU A 191 6.36 -7.22 0.23
C GLU A 191 6.77 -5.77 0.00
N ALA A 192 6.21 -5.13 -1.05
CA ALA A 192 6.47 -3.74 -1.37
C ALA A 192 5.92 -2.77 -0.30
N ALA A 193 4.73 -3.03 0.23
CA ALA A 193 4.07 -2.23 1.27
C ALA A 193 4.86 -2.31 2.58
N ASN A 194 5.27 -3.51 2.99
CA ASN A 194 6.11 -3.71 4.17
C ASN A 194 7.46 -2.98 4.03
N GLY A 195 8.12 -3.12 2.88
CA GLY A 195 9.38 -2.42 2.62
C GLY A 195 9.25 -0.89 2.65
N GLN A 196 8.15 -0.34 2.14
CA GLN A 196 7.89 1.10 2.18
C GLN A 196 7.56 1.60 3.58
N ALA A 197 6.74 0.87 4.33
CA ALA A 197 6.44 1.18 5.72
C ALA A 197 7.70 1.20 6.59
N GLN A 198 8.62 0.25 6.39
CA GLN A 198 9.93 0.22 7.06
C GLN A 198 10.79 1.45 6.73
N MET A 199 10.80 1.91 5.47
CA MET A 199 11.54 3.12 5.07
C MET A 199 10.97 4.38 5.72
N VAL A 200 9.65 4.55 5.76
CA VAL A 200 9.01 5.71 6.42
C VAL A 200 9.29 5.70 7.92
N TYR A 201 9.16 4.53 8.56
CA TYR A 201 9.48 4.34 9.97
C TYR A 201 10.94 4.69 10.30
N PHE A 202 11.89 4.21 9.48
CA PHE A 202 13.31 4.55 9.61
C PHE A 202 13.58 6.05 9.38
N GLY A 203 12.89 6.66 8.41
CA GLY A 203 12.95 8.10 8.17
C GLY A 203 12.53 8.92 9.39
N GLY A 204 11.45 8.52 10.07
CA GLY A 204 11.00 9.13 11.32
C GLY A 204 12.07 9.07 12.41
N MET A 205 12.66 7.90 12.62
CA MET A 205 13.72 7.68 13.58
C MET A 205 14.98 8.50 13.30
N ALA A 206 15.45 8.50 12.05
CA ALA A 206 16.63 9.25 11.64
C ALA A 206 16.41 10.76 11.81
N SER A 207 15.22 11.27 11.45
CA SER A 207 14.90 12.69 11.57
C SER A 207 14.98 13.21 13.01
N VAL A 208 14.39 12.47 13.96
CA VAL A 208 14.44 12.84 15.38
C VAL A 208 15.85 12.73 15.94
N THR A 209 16.60 11.70 15.57
CA THR A 209 17.99 11.53 16.02
C THR A 209 18.87 12.67 15.53
N VAL A 210 18.73 13.09 14.26
CA VAL A 210 19.45 14.24 13.71
C VAL A 210 19.03 15.54 14.40
N ALA A 211 17.74 15.75 14.65
CA ALA A 211 17.26 16.92 15.38
C ALA A 211 17.86 17.00 16.80
N LEU A 212 17.89 15.88 17.53
CA LEU A 212 18.54 15.80 18.83
C LEU A 212 20.04 16.08 18.75
N ALA A 213 20.72 15.54 17.72
CA ALA A 213 22.14 15.79 17.50
C ALA A 213 22.45 17.27 17.22
N ILE A 214 21.61 17.96 16.43
CA ILE A 214 21.74 19.41 16.16
C ILE A 214 21.54 20.21 17.45
N ILE A 215 20.48 19.94 18.21
CA ILE A 215 20.20 20.62 19.50
C ILE A 215 21.40 20.45 20.43
N ALA A 216 21.94 19.24 20.49
CA ALA A 216 23.07 18.94 21.33
C ALA A 216 24.37 19.61 20.86
N ALA A 217 24.63 19.64 19.55
CA ALA A 217 25.78 20.34 18.98
C ALA A 217 25.73 21.84 19.28
N VAL A 218 24.55 22.48 19.16
CA VAL A 218 24.37 23.89 19.53
C VAL A 218 24.67 24.10 21.01
N TRP A 219 24.12 23.27 21.90
CA TRP A 219 24.36 23.39 23.33
C TRP A 219 25.81 23.15 23.75
N LEU A 220 26.51 22.20 23.10
CA LEU A 220 27.94 21.93 23.32
C LEU A 220 28.83 23.14 23.00
N THR A 221 28.36 24.11 22.21
CA THR A 221 29.09 25.36 21.98
C THR A 221 29.02 26.34 23.15
N TYR A 222 28.02 26.21 24.02
CA TYR A 222 27.80 27.08 25.18
C TYR A 222 28.31 26.47 26.49
N ASP A 223 28.10 25.17 26.68
CA ASP A 223 28.53 24.46 27.88
C ASP A 223 28.88 23.00 27.56
N TRP A 224 29.94 22.48 28.15
CA TRP A 224 30.36 21.08 27.97
C TRP A 224 29.57 20.17 28.91
N ALA A 225 28.24 20.20 28.75
CA ALA A 225 27.31 19.48 29.60
C ALA A 225 27.37 17.96 29.32
N SER A 226 28.00 17.22 30.24
CA SER A 226 27.99 15.74 30.28
C SER A 226 26.62 15.07 30.08
N PRO A 227 25.46 15.58 30.55
CA PRO A 227 24.17 14.91 30.35
C PRO A 227 23.69 14.92 28.90
N LEU A 228 24.09 15.91 28.10
CA LEU A 228 23.63 16.03 26.73
C LEU A 228 24.37 15.09 25.77
N ALA A 229 25.65 14.84 26.04
CA ALA A 229 26.41 13.81 25.36
C ALA A 229 25.82 12.40 25.64
N ALA A 230 25.38 12.14 26.88
CA ALA A 230 24.69 10.91 27.24
C ALA A 230 23.34 10.77 26.51
N LEU A 231 22.57 11.87 26.38
CA LEU A 231 21.30 11.89 25.65
C LEU A 231 21.49 11.48 24.18
N ILE A 232 22.49 12.05 23.47
CA ILE A 232 22.77 11.64 22.08
C ILE A 232 23.20 10.18 22.02
N ALA A 233 24.09 9.76 22.93
CA ALA A 233 24.56 8.38 22.97
C ALA A 233 23.39 7.39 23.15
N GLY A 234 22.43 7.71 24.02
CA GLY A 234 21.20 6.93 24.19
C GLY A 234 20.28 6.94 22.97
N ALA A 235 20.11 8.10 22.33
CA ALA A 235 19.33 8.18 21.09
C ALA A 235 19.97 7.31 19.98
N VAL A 236 21.29 7.37 19.80
CA VAL A 236 22.04 6.56 18.84
C VAL A 236 21.96 5.07 19.18
N GLY A 237 22.07 4.69 20.45
CA GLY A 237 21.89 3.31 20.92
C GLY A 237 20.51 2.74 20.58
N ALA A 238 19.46 3.54 20.73
CA ALA A 238 18.10 3.17 20.33
C ALA A 238 17.97 2.97 18.80
N VAL A 239 18.61 3.82 17.98
CA VAL A 239 18.62 3.65 16.52
C VAL A 239 19.30 2.34 16.11
N VAL A 240 20.50 2.07 16.65
CA VAL A 240 21.25 0.84 16.35
C VAL A 240 20.47 -0.41 16.76
N SER A 241 19.79 -0.38 17.91
CA SER A 241 18.91 -1.46 18.37
C SER A 241 17.81 -1.80 17.35
N VAL A 242 17.25 -0.78 16.69
CA VAL A 242 16.19 -0.98 15.71
C VAL A 242 16.71 -1.39 14.34
N ILE A 243 17.86 -0.88 13.90
CA ILE A 243 18.53 -1.36 12.68
C ILE A 243 18.81 -2.86 12.80
N GLN A 244 19.34 -3.32 13.95
CA GLN A 244 19.55 -4.74 14.21
C GLN A 244 18.24 -5.54 14.18
N ARG A 245 17.13 -4.97 14.67
CA ARG A 245 15.81 -5.62 14.65
C ARG A 245 15.26 -5.78 13.23
N ILE A 246 15.35 -4.73 12.41
CA ILE A 246 14.93 -4.78 11.00
C ILE A 246 15.75 -5.84 10.25
N ASN A 247 17.06 -5.89 10.49
CA ASN A 247 17.94 -6.89 9.88
C ASN A 247 17.67 -8.33 10.36
N SER A 248 17.06 -8.50 11.55
CA SER A 248 16.64 -9.82 12.06
C SER A 248 15.30 -10.33 11.49
N GLY A 249 14.65 -9.59 10.57
CA GLY A 249 13.52 -10.07 9.76
C GLY A 249 12.16 -10.14 10.46
N LYS A 250 12.04 -9.74 11.73
CA LYS A 250 10.79 -9.84 12.53
C LYS A 250 10.03 -8.51 12.65
N PHE A 251 9.69 -7.87 11.53
CA PHE A 251 8.88 -6.65 11.57
C PHE A 251 7.85 -6.59 10.45
N SER A 252 6.63 -7.05 10.76
CA SER A 252 5.41 -6.69 10.06
C SER A 252 4.84 -5.44 10.73
N LEU A 253 4.90 -4.30 10.05
CA LEU A 253 4.12 -3.14 10.45
C LEU A 253 2.78 -3.22 9.74
N GLU A 254 1.69 -2.99 10.47
CA GLU A 254 0.37 -2.80 9.88
C GLU A 254 0.45 -1.59 8.91
N TYR A 255 0.60 -1.87 7.63
CA TYR A 255 0.91 -0.88 6.59
C TYR A 255 -0.30 -0.04 6.20
N ASP A 256 -1.49 -0.37 6.71
CA ASP A 256 -2.73 0.38 6.52
C ASP A 256 -2.87 1.61 7.43
N VAL A 257 -2.02 1.73 8.46
CA VAL A 257 -2.02 2.89 9.35
C VAL A 257 -1.10 3.95 8.75
N GLY A 258 -1.68 4.86 7.97
CA GLY A 258 -0.98 5.78 7.05
C GLY A 258 0.38 6.36 7.49
N SER A 259 1.19 6.69 6.48
CA SER A 259 2.57 7.23 6.57
C SER A 259 2.92 8.12 7.78
N PRO A 260 2.14 9.15 8.17
CA PRO A 260 2.48 10.01 9.31
C PRO A 260 2.52 9.28 10.66
N TYR A 261 1.68 8.25 10.85
CA TYR A 261 1.67 7.48 12.09
C TYR A 261 2.93 6.63 12.24
N ALA A 262 3.33 5.93 11.16
CA ALA A 262 4.57 5.17 11.13
C ALA A 262 5.80 6.05 11.37
N PHE A 263 5.83 7.26 10.79
CA PHE A 263 6.88 8.24 11.00
C PHE A 263 6.96 8.70 12.47
N PHE A 264 5.82 9.08 13.06
CA PHE A 264 5.76 9.50 14.47
C PHE A 264 6.19 8.38 15.43
N LEU A 265 5.72 7.16 15.19
CA LEU A 265 6.07 5.99 15.99
C LEU A 265 7.56 5.67 15.91
N GLY A 266 8.19 5.85 14.74
CA GLY A 266 9.63 5.72 14.56
C GLY A 266 10.44 6.78 15.33
N GLY A 267 9.93 8.01 15.41
CA GLY A 267 10.55 9.12 16.13
C GLY A 267 10.53 9.01 17.65
N LEU A 268 9.53 8.32 18.23
CA LEU A 268 9.43 8.17 19.69
C LEU A 268 10.58 7.36 20.30
N ARG A 269 11.12 6.37 19.57
CA ARG A 269 12.16 5.48 20.12
C ARG A 269 13.47 6.19 20.46
N PRO A 270 14.07 7.02 19.58
CA PRO A 270 15.23 7.83 19.94
C PRO A 270 15.00 8.75 21.15
N LEU A 271 13.79 9.32 21.30
CA LEU A 271 13.45 10.16 22.44
C LEU A 271 13.46 9.38 23.76
N ILE A 272 12.86 8.19 23.76
CA ILE A 272 12.83 7.31 24.95
C ILE A 272 14.26 6.88 25.31
N GLY A 273 15.05 6.43 24.34
CA GLY A 273 16.44 6.04 24.55
C GLY A 273 17.31 7.18 25.08
N GLY A 274 17.15 8.38 24.53
CA GLY A 274 17.83 9.59 25.02
C GLY A 274 17.40 9.99 26.43
N ALA A 275 16.12 9.90 26.76
CA ALA A 275 15.60 10.21 28.10
C ALA A 275 16.16 9.26 29.17
N PHE A 276 16.24 7.96 28.88
CA PHE A 276 16.85 6.98 29.79
C PHE A 276 18.34 7.25 30.02
N ALA A 277 19.08 7.55 28.96
CA ALA A 277 20.50 7.88 29.09
C ALA A 277 20.73 9.19 29.89
N MET A 278 19.86 10.18 29.71
CA MET A 278 19.89 11.42 30.49
C MET A 278 19.58 11.17 31.97
N ALA A 279 18.58 10.34 32.29
CA ALA A 279 18.23 9.98 33.66
C ALA A 279 19.41 9.30 34.38
N ILE A 280 20.11 8.42 33.70
CA ILE A 280 21.34 7.77 34.21
C ILE A 280 22.45 8.79 34.45
N SER A 281 22.66 9.73 33.51
CA SER A 281 23.68 10.76 33.68
C SER A 281 23.39 11.66 34.89
N PHE A 282 22.12 11.99 35.14
CA PHE A 282 21.71 12.71 36.34
C PHE A 282 21.83 11.87 37.61
N ALA A 283 21.47 10.59 37.59
CA ALA A 283 21.63 9.70 38.74
C ALA A 283 23.11 9.56 39.14
N PHE A 284 24.01 9.51 38.17
CA PHE A 284 25.46 9.49 38.40
C PHE A 284 25.99 10.84 38.90
N SER A 285 25.57 11.95 38.28
CA SER A 285 26.01 13.30 38.68
C SER A 285 25.48 13.71 40.06
N GLY A 286 24.28 13.23 40.43
CA GLY A 286 23.66 13.45 41.73
C GLY A 286 24.18 12.54 42.86
N GLY A 287 25.18 11.69 42.58
CA GLY A 287 25.77 10.79 43.59
C GLY A 287 24.87 9.61 43.98
N LEU A 288 23.78 9.36 43.26
CA LEU A 288 22.88 8.23 43.50
C LEU A 288 23.50 6.90 43.02
N LEU A 289 24.34 6.98 41.98
CA LEU A 289 25.02 5.85 41.36
C LEU A 289 26.53 5.98 41.55
N HIS A 290 27.11 5.18 42.45
CA HIS A 290 28.54 5.09 42.66
C HIS A 290 29.13 4.01 41.75
N LEU A 291 29.55 4.40 40.54
CA LEU A 291 30.37 3.50 39.71
C LEU A 291 31.79 3.50 40.28
N PRO A 292 32.44 2.33 40.44
CA PRO A 292 33.83 2.24 40.87
C PRO A 292 34.76 2.64 39.72
N VAL A 293 34.75 3.92 39.35
CA VAL A 293 35.79 4.53 38.51
C VAL A 293 36.85 5.01 39.48
N ALA A 294 38.07 4.50 39.34
CA ALA A 294 39.19 4.79 40.23
C ALA A 294 39.31 6.31 40.45
N ALA A 295 39.37 6.72 41.72
CA ALA A 295 39.22 8.10 42.18
C ALA A 295 40.30 9.09 41.68
N GLU A 296 41.25 8.65 40.84
CA GLU A 296 42.37 9.44 40.32
C GLU A 296 42.35 9.67 38.80
N GLU A 297 41.29 9.29 38.07
CA GLU A 297 41.25 9.50 36.62
C GLU A 297 40.59 10.81 36.16
N SER A 298 41.23 11.43 35.16
CA SER A 298 40.83 12.68 34.51
C SER A 298 39.34 12.74 34.10
N THR A 299 38.76 13.94 34.18
CA THR A 299 37.35 14.28 33.86
C THR A 299 36.87 13.69 32.52
N GLY A 300 37.78 13.45 31.57
CA GLY A 300 37.48 12.81 30.28
C GLY A 300 37.06 11.34 30.37
N HIS A 301 37.68 10.52 31.23
CA HIS A 301 37.35 9.09 31.36
C HIS A 301 35.95 8.89 31.93
N ARG A 302 35.57 9.72 32.91
CA ARG A 302 34.22 9.74 33.49
C ARG A 302 33.15 10.06 32.44
N HIS A 303 33.43 11.00 31.54
CA HIS A 303 32.51 11.36 30.46
C HIS A 303 32.38 10.23 29.42
N LEU A 304 33.49 9.55 29.07
CA LEU A 304 33.47 8.41 28.16
C LEU A 304 32.66 7.23 28.73
N VAL A 305 32.81 6.93 30.02
CA VAL A 305 32.01 5.90 30.70
C VAL A 305 30.52 6.23 30.65
N LEU A 306 30.14 7.49 30.92
CA LEU A 306 28.75 7.93 30.82
C LEU A 306 28.20 7.86 29.39
N LEU A 307 29.04 8.11 28.39
CA LEU A 307 28.67 8.01 26.97
C LEU A 307 28.40 6.56 26.57
N VAL A 308 29.28 5.64 26.97
CA VAL A 308 29.09 4.19 26.76
C VAL A 308 27.86 3.68 27.50
N LEU A 309 27.67 4.10 28.74
CA LEU A 309 26.54 3.65 29.57
C LEU A 309 25.22 4.24 29.07
N GLY A 310 25.22 5.49 28.59
CA GLY A 310 24.09 6.11 27.90
C GLY A 310 23.73 5.38 26.61
N PHE A 311 24.72 4.99 25.81
CA PHE A 311 24.51 4.16 24.61
C PHE A 311 23.86 2.81 24.94
N ILE A 312 24.38 2.11 25.95
CA ILE A 312 23.81 0.83 26.41
C ILE A 312 22.40 1.02 26.98
N ALA A 313 22.15 2.13 27.68
CA ALA A 313 20.82 2.45 28.18
C ALA A 313 19.82 2.71 27.05
N GLY A 314 20.24 3.39 25.98
CA GLY A 314 19.44 3.53 24.76
C GLY A 314 19.08 2.20 24.11
N PHE A 315 19.94 1.20 24.25
CA PHE A 315 19.69 -0.17 23.81
C PHE A 315 18.71 -0.94 24.73
N SER A 316 18.54 -0.51 25.98
CA SER A 316 17.84 -1.26 27.03
C SER A 316 16.33 -1.39 26.87
N GLU A 317 15.66 -0.56 26.05
CA GLU A 317 14.23 -0.73 25.73
C GLU A 317 13.97 -2.17 25.23
N ARG A 318 14.86 -2.67 24.36
CA ARG A 318 14.77 -4.02 23.80
C ARG A 318 15.24 -5.08 24.77
N TRP A 319 16.34 -4.86 25.49
CA TRP A 319 16.83 -5.84 26.47
C TRP A 319 15.81 -6.03 27.60
N ALA A 320 15.18 -4.95 28.09
CA ALA A 320 14.13 -5.03 29.10
C ALA A 320 12.88 -5.72 28.55
N GLN A 321 12.41 -5.40 27.34
CA GLN A 321 11.23 -6.06 26.74
C GLN A 321 11.48 -7.53 26.39
N ASP A 322 12.61 -7.87 25.76
CA ASP A 322 12.96 -9.26 25.39
C ASP A 322 13.26 -10.10 26.66
N THR A 323 13.82 -9.51 27.72
CA THR A 323 14.02 -10.17 29.02
C THR A 323 12.70 -10.31 29.79
N LEU A 324 11.82 -9.30 29.81
CA LEU A 324 10.50 -9.39 30.44
C LEU A 324 9.57 -10.38 29.73
N THR A 325 9.59 -10.42 28.40
CA THR A 325 8.77 -11.36 27.62
C THR A 325 9.30 -12.79 27.64
N SER A 326 10.60 -13.00 27.79
CA SER A 326 11.17 -14.34 28.02
C SER A 326 11.00 -14.83 29.47
N ILE A 327 10.80 -13.93 30.43
CA ILE A 327 10.54 -14.26 31.84
C ILE A 327 9.04 -14.45 32.14
N LEU A 328 8.13 -13.89 31.33
CA LEU A 328 6.70 -14.18 31.41
C LEU A 328 6.41 -15.56 30.81
N PRO A 329 6.04 -16.59 31.60
CA PRO A 329 5.57 -17.84 31.04
C PRO A 329 4.30 -17.54 30.25
N ALA A 330 4.18 -18.09 29.05
CA ALA A 330 2.97 -18.02 28.25
C ALA A 330 1.76 -18.44 29.08
N ALA A 331 1.01 -17.45 29.59
CA ALA A 331 -0.32 -17.64 30.13
C ALA A 331 -1.24 -17.88 28.93
N HIS A 332 -1.23 -19.10 28.40
CA HIS A 332 -2.35 -19.67 27.69
C HIS A 332 -2.88 -20.83 28.50
N GLY A 333 -4.14 -20.66 28.91
CA GLY A 333 -4.94 -21.65 29.60
C GLY A 333 -5.01 -22.96 28.81
N GLY A 334 -5.12 -24.04 29.58
CA GLY A 334 -5.07 -25.39 29.07
C GLY A 334 -6.28 -25.82 28.25
N THR A 335 -6.13 -27.00 27.66
CA THR A 335 -7.12 -28.07 27.82
C THR A 335 -6.36 -29.39 27.77
N GLN A 336 -6.06 -29.89 28.96
CA GLN A 336 -5.76 -31.28 29.21
C GLN A 336 -7.01 -32.08 28.83
N LYS A 337 -6.95 -32.86 27.75
CA LYS A 337 -7.97 -33.87 27.46
C LYS A 337 -7.37 -35.24 27.77
N THR A 338 -7.84 -35.80 28.87
CA THR A 338 -7.63 -37.17 29.35
C THR A 338 -8.05 -38.21 28.29
N SER A 339 -7.33 -39.34 28.28
CA SER A 339 -7.42 -40.53 27.41
C SER A 339 -8.80 -41.21 27.31
N PRO A 340 -8.97 -42.17 26.39
CA PRO A 340 -8.87 -43.59 26.77
C PRO A 340 -8.06 -44.45 25.75
N GLU A 341 -7.10 -45.25 26.20
CA GLU A 341 -7.20 -46.72 26.35
C GLU A 341 -6.99 -47.52 25.04
N ALA A 342 -5.85 -48.22 24.94
CA ALA A 342 -5.72 -49.51 24.25
C ALA A 342 -4.45 -50.25 24.71
N SER A 343 -4.66 -51.51 25.06
CA SER A 343 -3.88 -52.46 25.87
C SER A 343 -2.57 -53.05 25.26
N PRO A 344 -1.74 -53.78 26.04
CA PRO A 344 -0.43 -54.37 25.66
C PRO A 344 -0.57 -55.87 25.24
N PRO A 345 0.49 -56.72 25.14
CA PRO A 345 1.88 -56.68 24.63
C PRO A 345 2.03 -57.66 23.39
N PRO A 346 3.16 -58.32 22.99
CA PRO A 346 4.00 -59.22 23.80
C PRO A 346 5.53 -59.16 23.55
N ALA A 347 6.24 -59.84 24.44
CA ALA A 347 7.67 -60.09 24.43
C ALA A 347 8.10 -61.19 23.43
N HIS A 348 9.29 -61.02 22.83
CA HIS A 348 10.23 -62.05 22.38
C HIS A 348 11.62 -61.37 22.40
N ALA A 349 12.64 -61.74 23.18
CA ALA A 349 13.35 -63.02 23.31
C ALA A 349 14.00 -63.50 21.99
N GLY A 350 15.31 -63.20 21.82
CA GLY A 350 16.28 -64.15 21.26
C GLY A 350 16.98 -63.82 19.93
N GLN A 351 18.33 -63.77 20.02
CA GLN A 351 19.35 -64.23 19.05
C GLN A 351 19.51 -63.38 17.76
N GLN A 352 20.72 -63.01 17.30
CA GLN A 352 22.06 -63.61 17.37
C GLN A 352 23.15 -62.55 17.54
#